data_AF-A0A9P5CY37-F1
#
_entry.id   AF-A0A9P5CY37-F1
#
_cell.length_a   1.000
_cell.length_b   1.000
_cell.length_c   1.000
_cell.angle_alpha   90.00
_cell.angle_beta   90.00
_cell.angle_gamma   90.00
#
_symmetry.space_group_name_H-M   'P 1'
#
loop_
_entity.id
_entity.type
_entity.pdbx_description
1 polymer ?
#
loop_
_entity_poly.entity_id
_entity_poly.type
_entity_poly.pdbx_seq_one_letter_code
_entity_poly.pdbx_strand_id
1 'polypeptide(L)'
;MPTQALGNCDVLQSCDHECLTALYLYLVAIWPALNPASISSLLSVAVGIGQRIGIYSESMYSKWSPLEAEIRRRLWWSHVVFDKRISEMSDYGTTPLNPSWDCRIHLNVNDSELRSGNEGIAGNSKL
;
A
#
# COMPACT_ATOMS: atom_id res chain seq x y z
N MET A 1 34.12 6.28 5.08
CA MET A 1 32.90 6.81 4.41
C MET A 1 31.68 6.05 4.94
N PRO A 2 31.01 6.47 6.03
CA PRO A 2 29.94 5.70 6.67
C PRO A 2 28.54 5.87 6.03
N THR A 3 28.41 6.59 4.92
CA THR A 3 27.11 6.90 4.30
C THR A 3 26.52 5.75 3.46
N GLN A 4 27.28 4.69 3.17
CA GLN A 4 26.79 3.57 2.35
C GLN A 4 25.99 2.52 3.13
N ALA A 5 26.01 2.52 4.47
CA ALA A 5 25.25 1.57 5.27
C ALA A 5 23.77 1.99 5.48
N LEU A 6 23.48 3.29 5.41
CA LEU A 6 22.12 3.83 5.54
C LEU A 6 21.34 3.83 4.22
N GLY A 7 22.02 3.81 3.07
CA GLY A 7 21.38 3.83 1.75
C GLY A 7 20.65 2.54 1.36
N ASN A 8 21.00 1.41 1.98
CA ASN A 8 20.42 0.09 1.68
C ASN A 8 19.50 -0.42 2.79
N CYS A 9 19.19 0.40 3.79
CA CYS A 9 18.40 -0.06 4.92
C CYS A 9 16.90 0.02 4.59
N ASP A 10 16.31 -1.14 4.34
CA ASP A 10 14.88 -1.34 4.09
C ASP A 10 13.98 -0.89 5.26
N VAL A 11 14.59 -0.53 6.39
CA VAL A 11 13.95 -0.01 7.58
C VAL A 11 13.23 1.31 7.31
N LEU A 12 13.80 2.22 6.50
CA LEU A 12 13.13 3.49 6.21
C LEU A 12 11.86 3.27 5.37
N GLN A 13 11.93 2.38 4.39
CA GLN A 13 10.79 2.03 3.56
C GLN A 13 9.77 1.12 4.28
N SER A 14 10.24 0.39 5.29
CA SER A 14 9.41 -0.31 6.26
C SER A 14 8.62 0.68 7.12
N CYS A 15 9.30 1.68 7.71
CA CYS A 15 8.64 2.73 8.47
C CYS A 15 7.58 3.49 7.64
N ASP A 16 7.84 3.73 6.35
CA ASP A 16 6.91 4.46 5.48
C ASP A 16 5.56 3.75 5.28
N HIS A 17 5.57 2.43 5.03
CA HIS A 17 4.32 1.68 4.84
C HIS A 17 3.60 1.38 6.16
N GLU A 18 4.35 1.19 7.25
CA GLU A 18 3.78 1.07 8.60
C GLU A 18 3.08 2.36 9.02
N CYS A 19 3.69 3.54 8.78
CA CYS A 19 3.06 4.83 9.01
C CYS A 19 1.76 5.00 8.20
N LEU A 20 1.78 4.59 6.92
CA LEU A 20 0.59 4.67 6.07
C LEU A 20 -0.52 3.71 6.54
N THR A 21 -0.15 2.51 7.00
CA THR A 21 -1.08 1.55 7.61
C THR A 21 -1.70 2.10 8.89
N ALA A 22 -0.89 2.69 9.78
CA ALA A 22 -1.38 3.34 10.98
C ALA A 22 -2.34 4.49 10.67
N LEU A 23 -2.03 5.31 9.65
CA LEU A 23 -2.90 6.37 9.17
C LEU A 23 -4.23 5.81 8.64
N TYR A 24 -4.21 4.73 7.86
CA TYR A 24 -5.41 4.05 7.39
C TYR A 24 -6.29 3.58 8.56
N LEU A 25 -5.71 2.87 9.54
CA LEU A 25 -6.44 2.38 10.71
C LEU A 25 -7.03 3.54 11.52
N TYR A 26 -6.28 4.64 11.68
CA TYR A 26 -6.76 5.85 12.31
C TYR A 26 -7.97 6.43 11.57
N LEU A 27 -7.91 6.55 10.23
CA LEU A 27 -9.02 7.03 9.41
C LEU A 27 -10.26 6.14 9.54
N VAL A 28 -10.09 4.82 9.49
CA VAL A 28 -11.18 3.85 9.69
C VAL A 28 -11.80 3.93 11.09
N ALA A 29 -11.02 4.31 12.11
CA ALA A 29 -11.55 4.47 13.46
C ALA A 29 -12.38 5.76 13.63
N ILE A 30 -11.95 6.86 13.01
CA ILE A 30 -12.55 8.18 13.25
C ILE A 30 -13.59 8.61 12.22
N TRP A 31 -13.66 7.97 11.05
CA TRP A 31 -14.53 8.44 9.97
C TRP A 31 -16.01 8.57 10.31
N PRO A 32 -16.62 7.76 11.21
CA PRO A 32 -18.03 7.95 11.55
C PRO A 32 -18.29 9.27 12.30
N ALA A 33 -17.25 9.85 12.90
CA ALA A 33 -17.33 11.07 13.71
C ALA A 33 -16.86 12.33 12.97
N LEU A 34 -16.28 12.20 11.78
CA LEU A 34 -15.77 13.33 11.00
C LEU A 34 -16.72 13.70 9.87
N ASN A 35 -16.68 14.97 9.45
CA ASN A 35 -17.40 15.37 8.25
C ASN A 35 -16.74 14.73 7.00
N PRO A 36 -17.50 14.52 5.91
CA PRO A 36 -16.95 13.89 4.71
C PRO A 36 -15.79 14.65 4.06
N ALA A 37 -15.79 15.98 4.13
CA ALA A 37 -14.74 16.82 3.55
C ALA A 37 -13.40 16.65 4.27
N SER A 38 -13.40 16.54 5.60
CA SER A 38 -12.22 16.30 6.43
C SER A 38 -11.65 14.92 6.15
N ILE A 39 -12.49 13.89 6.04
CA ILE A 39 -12.04 12.54 5.69
C ILE A 39 -11.45 12.50 4.29
N SER A 40 -12.13 13.08 3.29
CA SER A 40 -11.61 13.16 1.92
C SER A 40 -10.26 13.89 1.84
N SER A 41 -10.09 14.96 2.62
CA SER A 41 -8.81 15.68 2.72
C SER A 41 -7.69 14.82 3.30
N LEU A 42 -7.96 14.13 4.41
CA LEU A 42 -6.96 13.23 5.02
C LEU A 42 -6.62 12.04 4.13
N LEU A 43 -7.61 11.54 3.39
CA LEU A 43 -7.42 10.44 2.47
C LEU A 43 -6.60 10.84 1.24
N SER A 44 -6.80 12.06 0.74
CA SER A 44 -5.96 12.64 -0.31
C SER A 44 -4.49 12.73 0.14
N VAL A 45 -4.24 13.08 1.41
CA VAL A 45 -2.89 13.06 1.99
C VAL A 45 -2.34 11.63 2.05
N ALA A 46 -3.12 10.66 2.52
CA ALA A 46 -2.69 9.27 2.59
C ALA A 46 -2.34 8.70 1.19
N VAL A 47 -3.14 9.01 0.18
CA VAL A 47 -2.89 8.64 -1.21
C VAL A 47 -1.63 9.30 -1.74
N GLY A 48 -1.41 10.59 -1.45
CA GLY A 48 -0.17 11.29 -1.79
C GLY A 48 1.06 10.65 -1.16
N ILE A 49 0.97 10.21 0.11
CA ILE A 49 2.04 9.44 0.76
C ILE A 49 2.26 8.12 0.02
N GLY A 50 1.18 7.37 -0.27
CA GLY A 50 1.22 6.12 -1.03
C GLY A 50 1.91 6.25 -2.40
N GLN A 51 1.64 7.35 -3.10
CA GLN A 51 2.30 7.69 -4.36
C GLN A 51 3.78 7.97 -4.17
N ARG A 52 4.16 8.76 -3.16
CA ARG A 52 5.56 9.09 -2.85
C ARG A 52 6.39 7.86 -2.49
N ILE A 53 5.81 6.89 -1.79
CA ILE A 53 6.50 5.67 -1.37
C ILE A 53 6.45 4.56 -2.44
N GLY A 54 5.71 4.79 -3.53
CA GLY A 54 5.66 3.92 -4.70
C GLY A 54 4.74 2.71 -4.58
N ILE A 55 3.81 2.66 -3.61
CA ILE A 55 2.90 1.51 -3.47
C ILE A 55 1.79 1.48 -4.52
N TYR A 56 1.59 2.57 -5.25
CA TYR A 56 0.58 2.67 -6.31
C TYR A 56 0.99 1.98 -7.62
N SER A 57 2.24 1.49 -7.74
CA SER A 57 2.77 0.95 -8.99
C SER A 57 3.37 -0.44 -8.89
N GLU A 58 2.95 -1.34 -9.79
CA GLU A 58 3.48 -2.70 -9.89
C GLU A 58 4.94 -2.73 -10.30
N SER A 59 5.36 -1.77 -11.12
CA SER A 59 6.77 -1.66 -11.55
C SER A 59 7.73 -1.53 -10.36
N MET A 60 7.25 -0.94 -9.25
CA MET A 60 8.00 -0.76 -8.00
C MET A 60 8.08 -2.04 -7.15
N TYR A 61 7.35 -3.10 -7.53
CA TYR A 61 7.26 -4.32 -6.73
C TYR A 61 8.38 -5.33 -7.00
N SER A 62 9.09 -5.18 -8.12
CA SER A 62 10.17 -6.08 -8.56
C SER A 62 11.32 -6.26 -7.55
N LYS A 63 11.49 -5.32 -6.62
CA LYS A 63 12.52 -5.35 -5.57
C LYS A 63 12.08 -6.02 -4.26
N TRP A 64 10.82 -6.42 -4.13
CA TRP A 64 10.24 -6.99 -2.90
C TRP A 64 9.99 -8.48 -3.03
N SER A 65 9.88 -9.19 -1.90
CA SER A 65 9.38 -10.56 -1.95
C SER A 65 7.89 -10.56 -2.34
N PRO A 66 7.36 -11.71 -2.80
CA PRO A 66 5.95 -11.87 -3.11
C PRO A 66 5.02 -11.44 -1.97
N LEU A 67 5.43 -11.70 -0.72
CA LEU A 67 4.67 -11.32 0.46
C LEU A 67 4.65 -9.81 0.66
N GLU A 68 5.80 -9.12 0.67
CA GLU A 68 5.82 -7.67 0.86
C GLU A 68 5.13 -6.92 -0.29
N ALA A 69 5.27 -7.41 -1.52
CA ALA A 69 4.54 -6.87 -2.66
C ALA A 69 3.02 -6.97 -2.46
N GLU A 70 2.53 -8.11 -1.96
CA GLU A 70 1.11 -8.31 -1.69
C GLU A 70 0.60 -7.43 -0.53
N ILE A 71 1.37 -7.28 0.56
CA ILE A 71 1.02 -6.38 1.67
C ILE A 71 0.85 -4.94 1.17
N ARG A 72 1.78 -4.46 0.34
CA ARG A 72 1.72 -3.12 -0.27
C ARG A 72 0.51 -2.97 -1.20
N ARG A 73 0.21 -4.00 -1.99
CA ARG A 73 -0.97 -4.06 -2.88
C ARG A 73 -2.26 -3.97 -2.06
N ARG A 74 -2.39 -4.75 -0.99
CA ARG A 74 -3.56 -4.72 -0.08
C ARG A 74 -3.73 -3.36 0.59
N LEU A 75 -2.64 -2.75 1.03
CA LEU A 75 -2.68 -1.41 1.64
C LEU A 75 -3.19 -0.36 0.64
N TRP A 76 -2.66 -0.35 -0.59
CA TRP A 76 -3.14 0.55 -1.64
C TRP A 76 -4.64 0.38 -1.92
N TRP A 77 -5.08 -0.86 -2.13
CA TRP A 77 -6.49 -1.14 -2.39
C TRP A 77 -7.40 -0.83 -1.22
N SER A 78 -6.91 -0.95 0.01
CA SER A 78 -7.68 -0.55 1.21
C SER A 78 -7.98 0.94 1.20
N HIS A 79 -7.02 1.78 0.83
CA HIS A 79 -7.25 3.22 0.65
C HIS A 79 -8.21 3.52 -0.50
N VAL A 80 -8.06 2.87 -1.66
CA VAL A 80 -8.93 3.09 -2.84
C VAL A 80 -10.39 2.71 -2.54
N VAL A 81 -10.61 1.56 -1.90
CA VAL A 81 -11.96 1.11 -1.52
C VAL A 81 -12.57 2.06 -0.48
N PHE A 82 -11.76 2.51 0.48
CA PHE A 82 -12.21 3.46 1.48
C PHE A 82 -12.59 4.82 0.86
N ASP A 83 -11.79 5.33 -0.08
CA ASP A 83 -12.07 6.58 -0.80
C ASP A 83 -13.38 6.53 -1.56
N LYS A 84 -13.59 5.43 -2.28
CA LYS A 84 -14.85 5.16 -2.97
C LYS A 84 -16.03 5.13 -2.00
N ARG A 85 -15.89 4.47 -0.85
CA ARG A 85 -16.96 4.38 0.15
C ARG A 85 -17.31 5.74 0.75
N ILE A 86 -16.31 6.55 1.08
CA ILE A 86 -16.55 7.91 1.59
C ILE A 86 -17.22 8.76 0.51
N SER A 87 -16.79 8.60 -0.75
CA SER A 87 -17.35 9.32 -1.88
C SER A 87 -18.82 8.98 -2.13
N GLU A 88 -19.20 7.71 -2.02
CA GLU A 88 -20.58 7.24 -2.13
C GLU A 88 -21.47 7.73 -0.97
N MET A 89 -20.91 7.91 0.22
CA MET A 89 -21.64 8.38 1.40
C MET A 89 -21.72 9.91 1.48
N SER A 90 -20.85 10.63 0.79
CA SER A 90 -20.92 12.08 0.69
C SER A 90 -21.85 12.48 -0.45
N ASP A 91 -22.95 13.18 -0.16
CA ASP A 91 -23.76 13.88 -1.18
C ASP A 91 -22.96 14.95 -1.95
N TYR A 92 -21.76 15.27 -1.45
CA TYR A 92 -20.76 16.05 -2.16
C TYR A 92 -20.08 15.15 -3.20
N GLY A 93 -20.30 15.45 -4.49
CA GLY A 93 -19.59 14.82 -5.61
C GLY A 93 -18.08 14.96 -5.43
N THR A 94 -17.48 13.94 -4.82
CA THR A 94 -16.05 13.79 -4.65
C THR A 94 -15.52 13.23 -5.95
N THR A 95 -14.64 13.99 -6.59
CA THR A 95 -14.00 13.53 -7.82
C THR A 95 -13.16 12.31 -7.50
N PRO A 96 -13.46 11.13 -8.08
CA PRO A 96 -12.65 9.95 -7.84
C PRO A 96 -11.20 10.23 -8.26
N LEU A 97 -10.25 9.68 -7.50
CA LEU A 97 -8.83 9.76 -7.83
C LEU A 97 -8.61 9.24 -9.25
N ASN A 98 -8.15 10.13 -10.15
CA ASN A 98 -7.86 9.79 -11.54
C ASN A 98 -6.77 8.71 -11.58
N PRO A 99 -7.01 7.52 -12.16
CA PRO A 99 -6.09 6.41 -11.99
C PRO A 99 -4.88 6.55 -12.93
N SER A 100 -3.81 7.17 -12.41
CA SER A 100 -2.45 7.02 -12.95
C SER A 100 -1.73 5.78 -12.38
N TRP A 101 -2.44 4.94 -11.62
CA TRP A 101 -1.89 3.78 -10.92
C TRP A 101 -2.05 2.48 -11.72
N ASP A 102 -0.99 1.66 -11.75
CA ASP A 102 -0.93 0.35 -12.41
C ASP A 102 -0.98 -0.83 -11.41
N CYS A 103 -1.18 -0.55 -10.11
CA CYS A 103 -1.35 -1.56 -9.06
C CYS A 103 -2.45 -2.58 -9.41
N ARG A 104 -2.09 -3.86 -9.50
CA ARG A 104 -3.05 -4.95 -9.78
C ARG A 104 -3.95 -5.16 -8.57
N ILE A 105 -5.15 -5.70 -8.79
CA ILE A 105 -6.01 -6.16 -7.70
C ILE A 105 -5.27 -7.21 -6.87
N HIS A 106 -5.38 -7.11 -5.55
CA HIS A 106 -4.76 -8.04 -4.60
C HIS A 106 -5.23 -9.48 -4.82
N LEU A 107 -4.34 -10.42 -4.57
CA LEU A 107 -4.63 -11.84 -4.69
C LEU A 107 -5.32 -12.34 -3.42
N ASN A 108 -6.36 -13.14 -3.57
CA ASN A 108 -7.04 -13.82 -2.46
C ASN A 108 -6.26 -15.08 -2.03
N VAL A 109 -4.99 -14.89 -1.65
CA VAL A 109 -4.08 -15.94 -1.20
C VAL A 109 -3.67 -15.69 0.25
N ASN A 110 -3.39 -16.73 1.02
CA ASN A 110 -2.96 -16.54 2.39
C ASN A 110 -1.49 -16.14 2.48
N ASP A 111 -1.11 -15.42 3.54
CA ASP A 111 0.27 -14.99 3.76
C ASP A 111 1.24 -16.19 3.86
N SER A 112 0.77 -17.35 4.33
CA SER A 112 1.58 -18.58 4.38
C SER A 112 1.96 -19.09 2.98
N GLU A 113 1.06 -18.97 2.00
CA GLU A 113 1.28 -19.43 0.63
C GLU A 113 2.32 -18.56 -0.09
N LEU A 114 2.33 -17.26 0.23
CA LEU A 114 3.30 -16.30 -0.28
C LEU A 114 4.69 -16.48 0.34
N ARG A 115 4.77 -16.94 1.60
CA ARG A 115 6.03 -17.26 2.27
C ARG A 115 6.71 -18.48 1.66
N SER A 116 5.96 -19.51 1.26
CA SER A 116 6.48 -20.72 0.63
C SER A 116 6.97 -20.51 -0.81
N GLY A 117 6.58 -19.43 -1.49
CA GLY A 117 7.01 -19.13 -2.85
C GLY A 117 8.50 -18.83 -3.03
N ASN A 118 9.23 -18.58 -1.93
CA ASN A 118 10.67 -18.31 -1.95
C ASN A 118 11.56 -19.58 -1.99
N GLU A 119 10.99 -20.78 -1.82
CA GLU A 119 11.77 -22.04 -1.82
C GLU A 119 11.89 -22.70 -3.21
N GLY A 120 11.52 -22.00 -4.28
CA GLY A 120 11.45 -22.56 -5.64
C GLY A 120 12.66 -22.38 -6.56
N ILE A 121 13.71 -21.64 -6.17
CA ILE A 121 14.81 -21.27 -7.11
C ILE A 121 16.19 -21.85 -6.71
N ALA A 122 16.32 -22.52 -5.56
CA ALA A 122 17.59 -23.13 -5.13
C ALA A 122 17.74 -24.62 -5.49
N GLY A 123 16.91 -25.15 -6.40
CA GLY A 123 16.77 -26.60 -6.60
C GLY A 123 17.21 -27.19 -7.95
N ASN A 124 17.80 -26.42 -8.88
CA ASN A 124 18.26 -26.98 -10.16
C ASN A 124 19.73 -26.66 -10.47
N SER A 125 20.61 -27.22 -9.66
CA SER A 125 21.96 -27.55 -10.10
C SER A 125 22.33 -28.93 -9.55
N LYS A 126 22.79 -29.79 -10.47
CA LYS A 126 23.15 -31.22 -10.36
C LYS A 126 21.94 -32.14 -10.56
N LEU A 127 21.87 -32.96 -11.61
CA LEU A 127 22.90 -33.64 -12.42
C LEU A 127 22.61 -33.56 -13.91
#